data_AF-A0A2R8BWZ5-F1
#
_entry.id   AF-A0A2R8BWZ5-F1
#
_cell.length_a   1.000
_cell.length_b   1.000
_cell.length_c   1.000
_cell.angle_alpha   90.00
_cell.angle_beta   90.00
_cell.angle_gamma   90.00
#
_symmetry.space_group_name_H-M   'P 1'
#
loop_
_entity.id
_entity.type
_entity.pdbx_description
1 polymer ?
#
loop_
_entity_poly.entity_id
_entity_poly.type
_entity_poly.pdbx_seq_one_letter_code
_entity_poly.pdbx_strand_id
1 'polypeptide(L)'
;MAEDGEDEPPKKGRTGLIIGAIAAVLLGGGGFYAVWSGLILGGASEEVESAGADDGAAVEEIEIIGSLTAEEVGFIAVEPLVVSLSGQNNNRHLRFRAQLEVANRHKADVEHLMPRVIDVMNGYLRAVEPSSLSTAGALMQIRAQLLRRVDMVVGAGKVRDVLVMEFVLS
;
A
#
# COMPACT_ATOMS: atom_id res chain seq x y z
N MET A 1 6.34 -77.16 -31.62
CA MET A 1 7.69 -76.98 -31.03
C MET A 1 8.01 -75.50 -31.15
N ALA A 2 8.23 -74.70 -30.12
CA ALA A 2 8.27 -74.79 -28.66
C ALA A 2 7.87 -73.36 -28.16
N GLU A 3 7.06 -73.16 -27.10
CA GLU A 3 7.49 -72.83 -25.71
C GLU A 3 8.59 -71.74 -25.66
N ASP A 4 8.58 -70.67 -24.86
CA ASP A 4 7.85 -70.24 -23.67
C ASP A 4 8.30 -68.77 -23.38
N GLY A 5 7.64 -68.03 -22.49
CA GLY A 5 8.21 -66.81 -21.92
C GLY A 5 7.23 -65.69 -21.59
N GLU A 6 6.47 -65.88 -20.52
CA GLU A 6 5.84 -64.81 -19.73
C GLU A 6 6.84 -63.69 -19.38
N ASP A 7 6.51 -62.43 -19.68
CA ASP A 7 7.27 -61.26 -19.22
C ASP A 7 6.35 -60.42 -18.31
N GLU A 8 6.39 -60.72 -17.00
CA GLU A 8 5.64 -60.03 -15.95
C GLU A 8 6.27 -58.64 -15.69
N PRO A 9 5.51 -57.53 -15.72
CA PRO A 9 6.11 -56.21 -15.62
C PRO A 9 6.71 -55.98 -14.21
N PRO A 10 7.93 -55.42 -14.11
CA PRO A 10 8.60 -55.28 -12.82
C PRO A 10 7.79 -54.35 -11.90
N LYS A 11 7.42 -54.86 -10.73
CA LYS A 11 6.75 -54.08 -9.67
C LYS A 11 7.60 -52.86 -9.34
N LYS A 12 7.13 -51.66 -9.73
CA LYS A 12 7.73 -50.36 -9.41
C LYS A 12 7.84 -50.25 -7.89
N GLY A 13 9.03 -50.57 -7.39
CA GLY A 13 9.31 -50.76 -5.98
C GLY A 13 9.09 -49.48 -5.19
N ARG A 14 8.55 -49.62 -3.97
CA ARG A 14 8.35 -48.56 -2.97
C ARG A 14 9.60 -47.68 -2.77
N THR A 15 10.78 -48.18 -3.13
CA THR A 15 12.06 -47.47 -3.24
C THR A 15 11.99 -46.21 -4.12
N GLY A 16 11.33 -46.26 -5.28
CA GLY A 16 11.18 -45.08 -6.15
C GLY A 16 10.29 -44.00 -5.52
N LEU A 17 9.29 -44.41 -4.73
CA LEU A 17 8.43 -43.51 -3.96
C LEU A 17 9.19 -42.88 -2.79
N ILE A 18 10.04 -43.63 -2.09
CA ILE A 18 10.87 -43.11 -0.99
C ILE A 18 11.91 -42.12 -1.54
N ILE A 19 12.58 -42.45 -2.65
CA ILE A 19 13.54 -41.55 -3.30
C ILE A 19 12.82 -40.27 -3.77
N GLY A 20 11.64 -40.40 -4.37
CA GLY A 20 10.83 -39.25 -4.77
C GLY A 20 10.40 -38.38 -3.59
N ALA A 21 10.01 -38.99 -2.47
CA ALA A 21 9.64 -38.27 -1.25
C ALA A 21 10.84 -37.53 -0.63
N ILE A 22 12.01 -38.17 -0.57
CA ILE A 22 13.24 -37.53 -0.07
C ILE A 22 13.64 -36.36 -0.98
N ALA A 23 13.62 -36.55 -2.30
CA ALA A 23 13.91 -35.50 -3.26
C ALA A 23 12.93 -34.32 -3.14
N ALA A 24 11.63 -34.60 -2.95
CA ALA A 24 10.62 -33.56 -2.76
C ALA A 24 10.84 -32.76 -1.47
N VAL A 25 11.23 -33.41 -0.37
CA VAL A 25 11.56 -32.72 0.89
C VAL A 25 12.82 -31.86 0.74
N LEU A 26 13.86 -32.37 0.08
CA LEU A 26 15.10 -31.62 -0.13
C LEU A 26 14.89 -30.41 -1.05
N LEU A 27 14.19 -30.58 -2.16
CA LEU A 27 13.90 -29.49 -3.10
C LEU A 27 12.89 -28.49 -2.51
N GLY A 28 11.86 -28.97 -1.81
CA GLY A 28 10.88 -28.12 -1.14
C GLY A 28 11.47 -27.34 0.02
N GLY A 29 12.25 -27.99 0.90
CA GLY A 29 12.93 -27.36 2.03
C GLY A 29 14.04 -26.40 1.57
N GLY A 30 14.85 -26.81 0.61
CA GLY A 30 15.92 -25.97 0.05
C GLY A 30 15.37 -24.76 -0.72
N GLY A 31 14.34 -24.96 -1.54
CA GLY A 31 13.67 -23.86 -2.26
C GLY A 31 12.97 -22.89 -1.31
N PHE A 32 12.26 -23.40 -0.30
CA PHE A 32 11.65 -22.57 0.74
C PHE A 32 12.72 -21.78 1.52
N TYR A 33 13.79 -22.44 1.97
CA TYR A 33 14.89 -21.77 2.68
C TYR A 33 15.50 -20.66 1.84
N ALA A 34 15.79 -20.91 0.56
CA ALA A 34 16.46 -19.94 -0.29
C ALA A 34 15.59 -18.72 -0.65
N VAL A 35 14.26 -18.87 -0.63
CA VAL A 35 13.30 -17.77 -0.70
C VAL A 35 13.20 -17.05 0.65
N TRP A 36 13.03 -17.79 1.74
CA TRP A 36 12.83 -17.26 3.08
C TRP A 36 14.07 -16.51 3.60
N SER A 37 15.27 -17.03 3.34
CA SER A 37 16.55 -16.40 3.69
C SER A 37 16.91 -15.25 2.77
N GLY A 38 16.11 -14.97 1.74
CA GLY A 38 16.37 -13.89 0.80
C GLY A 38 17.49 -14.17 -0.20
N LEU A 39 18.06 -15.38 -0.22
CA LEU A 39 19.22 -15.76 -1.06
C LEU A 39 18.93 -15.70 -2.56
N ILE A 40 17.67 -15.91 -2.99
CA ILE A 40 17.27 -15.87 -4.41
C ILE A 40 16.36 -14.67 -4.73
N LEU A 41 15.57 -14.20 -3.77
CA LEU A 41 14.56 -13.14 -3.98
C LEU A 41 14.94 -11.77 -3.37
N GLY A 42 16.16 -11.60 -2.86
CA GLY A 42 16.65 -10.31 -2.39
C GLY A 42 15.93 -9.84 -1.13
N GLY A 43 16.15 -10.54 -0.02
CA GLY A 43 15.77 -10.08 1.32
C GLY A 43 17.00 -9.54 2.04
N ALA A 44 17.04 -8.24 2.27
CA ALA A 44 18.07 -7.56 3.04
C ALA A 44 18.10 -8.08 4.49
N SER A 45 18.93 -9.08 4.75
CA SER A 45 19.69 -9.16 5.98
C SER A 45 21.02 -8.50 5.71
N GLU A 46 21.14 -7.21 6.02
CA GLU A 46 22.43 -6.55 6.18
C GLU A 46 23.18 -7.27 7.32
N GLU A 47 24.03 -8.22 6.93
CA GLU A 47 25.21 -8.56 7.69
C GLU A 47 26.37 -7.76 7.11
N VAL A 48 26.87 -6.87 7.96
CA VAL A 48 28.05 -6.04 7.79
C VAL A 48 29.24 -6.92 7.40
N GLU A 49 29.74 -6.79 6.17
CA GLU A 49 31.15 -6.99 5.87
C GLU A 49 31.64 -6.00 4.80
N SER A 50 32.73 -5.34 5.17
CA SER A 50 33.45 -4.31 4.42
C SER A 50 34.25 -4.91 3.27
N ALA A 51 34.05 -4.44 2.04
CA ALA A 51 35.08 -4.43 0.99
C ALA A 51 34.72 -3.39 -0.07
N GLY A 52 35.59 -2.38 -0.25
CA GLY A 52 35.35 -1.26 -1.13
C GLY A 52 35.52 -1.55 -2.62
N ALA A 53 34.92 -0.69 -3.44
CA ALA A 53 35.55 -0.06 -4.61
C ALA A 53 34.58 0.97 -5.22
N ASP A 54 35.14 2.15 -5.42
CA ASP A 54 34.70 3.26 -6.26
C ASP A 54 34.14 2.82 -7.62
N ASP A 55 32.92 3.24 -7.98
CA ASP A 55 32.67 4.00 -9.21
C ASP A 55 31.23 4.55 -9.24
N GLY A 56 31.08 5.75 -9.80
CA GLY A 56 29.87 6.55 -9.76
C GLY A 56 28.73 6.01 -10.62
N ALA A 57 27.56 5.86 -10.00
CA ALA A 57 26.29 5.96 -10.68
C ALA A 57 25.32 6.66 -9.72
N ALA A 58 24.91 7.87 -10.08
CA ALA A 58 23.79 8.56 -9.46
C ALA A 58 22.53 7.73 -9.74
N VAL A 59 22.24 6.81 -8.84
CA VAL A 59 20.93 6.17 -8.75
C VAL A 59 20.05 7.25 -8.12
N GLU A 60 19.18 7.86 -8.92
CA GLU A 60 18.04 8.56 -8.35
C GLU A 60 17.35 7.55 -7.43
N GLU A 61 17.44 7.84 -6.15
CA GLU A 61 16.75 7.16 -5.08
C GLU A 61 15.26 7.37 -5.34
N ILE A 62 14.68 6.48 -6.16
CA ILE A 62 13.27 6.18 -6.10
C ILE A 62 13.10 5.66 -4.68
N GLU A 63 12.72 6.55 -3.77
CA GLU A 63 12.17 6.20 -2.47
C GLU A 63 11.09 5.16 -2.76
N ILE A 64 11.49 3.90 -2.59
CA ILE A 64 10.55 2.81 -2.41
C ILE A 64 9.62 3.35 -1.34
N ILE A 65 8.33 3.44 -1.64
CA ILE A 65 7.26 3.78 -0.70
C ILE A 65 7.18 2.61 0.30
N GLY A 66 8.27 2.38 1.02
CA GLY A 66 8.46 1.46 2.10
C GLY A 66 7.79 2.08 3.30
N SER A 67 7.11 1.22 4.05
CA SER A 67 6.46 1.55 5.30
C SER A 67 7.34 2.46 6.15
N LEU A 68 6.99 3.75 6.23
CA LEU A 68 7.53 4.64 7.24
C LEU A 68 7.37 3.95 8.60
N THR A 69 8.41 3.97 9.42
CA THR A 69 8.28 3.57 10.81
C THR A 69 7.34 4.54 11.52
N ALA A 70 6.69 4.14 12.62
CA ALA A 70 5.75 5.03 13.32
C ALA A 70 6.39 6.37 13.76
N GLU A 71 7.72 6.41 13.92
CA GLU A 71 8.50 7.61 14.27
C GLU A 71 8.67 8.58 13.09
N GLU A 72 8.42 8.13 11.86
CA GLU A 72 8.56 8.91 10.63
C GLU A 72 7.23 9.49 10.14
N VAL A 73 6.12 9.21 10.82
CA VAL A 73 4.78 9.67 10.45
C VAL A 73 4.38 10.90 11.27
N GLY A 74 3.92 11.92 10.55
CA GLY A 74 3.33 13.14 11.10
C GLY A 74 1.84 13.22 10.78
N PHE A 75 1.07 13.80 11.70
CA PHE A 75 -0.35 14.09 11.49
C PHE A 75 -0.58 15.59 11.56
N ILE A 76 -1.31 16.12 10.58
CA ILE A 76 -1.72 17.52 10.53
C ILE A 76 -3.24 17.57 10.61
N ALA A 77 -3.77 18.25 11.63
CA ALA A 77 -5.21 18.40 11.77
C ALA A 77 -5.74 19.40 10.73
N VAL A 78 -6.80 19.00 10.02
CA VAL A 78 -7.56 19.91 9.17
C VAL A 78 -8.65 20.57 10.00
N GLU A 79 -8.80 21.88 9.86
CA GLU A 79 -9.91 22.62 10.50
C GLU A 79 -11.27 22.01 10.11
N PRO A 80 -12.24 21.91 11.04
CA PRO A 80 -13.55 21.37 10.74
C PRO A 80 -14.25 22.12 9.60
N LEU A 81 -14.67 21.39 8.57
CA LEU A 81 -15.34 21.94 7.41
C LEU A 81 -16.86 21.73 7.53
N VAL A 82 -17.62 22.79 7.29
CA VAL A 82 -19.08 22.73 7.18
C VAL A 82 -19.47 23.31 5.82
N VAL A 83 -19.93 22.46 4.92
CA VAL A 83 -20.34 22.87 3.57
C VAL A 83 -21.83 22.67 3.38
N SER A 84 -22.47 23.59 2.67
CA SER A 84 -23.85 23.43 2.21
C SER A 84 -23.85 22.66 0.90
N LEU A 85 -24.62 21.58 0.83
CA LEU A 85 -24.72 20.75 -0.36
C LEU A 85 -25.80 21.30 -1.31
N SER A 86 -25.52 21.30 -2.60
CA SER A 86 -26.52 21.64 -3.63
C SER A 86 -27.55 20.51 -3.76
N GLY A 87 -28.84 20.84 -3.75
CA GLY A 87 -29.94 19.89 -3.93
C GLY A 87 -31.31 20.57 -3.82
N GLN A 88 -32.40 19.88 -4.18
CA GLN A 88 -33.77 20.45 -4.19
C GLN A 88 -34.20 21.05 -2.83
N ASN A 89 -33.62 20.56 -1.74
CA ASN A 89 -33.81 21.09 -0.40
C ASN A 89 -32.49 21.71 0.07
N ASN A 90 -32.34 23.03 -0.12
CA ASN A 90 -31.14 23.84 0.18
C ASN A 90 -30.67 23.86 1.66
N ASN A 91 -31.12 22.93 2.51
CA ASN A 91 -30.90 22.95 3.95
C ASN A 91 -30.06 21.77 4.47
N ARG A 92 -29.32 21.08 3.59
CA ARG A 92 -28.43 20.00 4.01
C ARG A 92 -27.00 20.50 4.14
N HIS A 93 -26.40 20.24 5.29
CA HIS A 93 -25.03 20.57 5.60
C HIS A 93 -24.21 19.29 5.81
N LEU A 94 -23.01 19.25 5.24
CA LEU A 94 -22.02 18.23 5.51
C LEU A 94 -21.00 18.79 6.49
N ARG A 95 -20.88 18.17 7.66
CA ARG A 95 -19.78 18.39 8.59
C ARG A 95 -18.71 17.34 8.37
N PHE A 96 -17.50 17.82 8.12
CA PHE A 96 -16.35 17.00 7.79
C PHE A 96 -15.16 17.38 8.67
N ARG A 97 -14.52 16.40 9.30
CA ARG A 97 -13.24 16.58 10.00
C ARG A 97 -12.26 15.53 9.51
N ALA A 98 -11.00 15.94 9.30
CA ALA A 98 -9.96 15.02 8.89
C ALA A 98 -8.59 15.40 9.47
N GLN A 99 -7.66 14.46 9.36
CA GLN A 99 -6.24 14.68 9.54
C GLN A 99 -5.50 14.23 8.28
N LEU A 100 -4.41 14.90 7.94
CA LEU A 100 -3.52 14.47 6.88
C LEU A 100 -2.40 13.64 7.50
N GLU A 101 -2.18 12.44 6.97
CA GLU A 101 -0.99 11.64 7.26
C GLU A 101 0.13 12.04 6.30
N VAL A 102 1.26 12.46 6.84
CA VAL A 102 2.43 12.94 6.09
C VAL A 102 3.69 12.29 6.63
N ALA A 103 4.74 12.23 5.81
CA ALA A 103 6.07 11.95 6.35
C ALA A 103 6.52 13.15 7.21
N ASN A 104 7.15 12.91 8.36
CA ASN A 104 7.58 13.98 9.28
C ASN A 104 8.48 15.02 8.59
N ARG A 105 9.33 14.58 7.64
CA ARG A 105 10.17 15.47 6.81
C ARG A 105 9.38 16.48 5.96
N HIS A 106 8.13 16.19 5.61
CA HIS A 106 7.27 17.04 4.78
C HIS A 106 6.23 17.81 5.60
N LYS A 107 6.18 17.62 6.92
CA LYS A 107 5.13 18.18 7.76
C LYS A 107 5.07 19.71 7.69
N ALA A 108 6.20 20.39 7.84
CA ALA A 108 6.26 21.85 7.80
C ALA A 108 5.85 22.43 6.43
N ASP A 109 6.26 21.78 5.33
CA ASP A 109 5.86 22.18 3.98
C ASP A 109 4.35 22.09 3.77
N VAL A 110 3.75 20.98 4.23
CA VAL A 110 2.30 20.76 4.11
C VAL A 110 1.54 21.72 5.01
N GLU A 111 2.02 21.97 6.24
CA GLU A 111 1.45 22.97 7.16
C GLU A 111 1.41 24.38 6.53
N HIS A 112 2.47 24.78 5.83
CA HIS A 112 2.49 26.06 5.12
C HIS A 112 1.44 26.17 4.01
N LEU A 113 1.08 25.03 3.38
CA LEU A 113 0.10 24.95 2.29
C LEU A 113 -1.32 24.65 2.78
N MET A 114 -1.56 24.54 4.09
CA MET A 114 -2.87 24.24 4.66
C MET A 114 -4.00 25.15 4.19
N PRO A 115 -3.83 26.47 4.03
CA PRO A 115 -4.89 27.33 3.49
C PRO A 115 -5.38 26.86 2.10
N ARG A 116 -4.46 26.37 1.26
CA ARG A 116 -4.78 25.89 -0.08
C ARG A 116 -5.37 24.48 -0.08
N VAL A 117 -4.92 23.63 0.83
CA VAL A 117 -5.53 22.32 1.11
C VAL A 117 -7.00 22.53 1.49
N ILE A 118 -7.27 23.39 2.47
CA ILE A 118 -8.62 23.68 2.98
C ILE A 118 -9.53 24.20 1.85
N ASP A 119 -9.04 25.12 1.01
CA ASP A 119 -9.79 25.64 -0.15
C ASP A 119 -10.20 24.52 -1.11
N VAL A 120 -9.27 23.65 -1.47
CA VAL A 120 -9.53 22.51 -2.36
C VAL A 120 -10.49 21.50 -1.74
N MET A 121 -10.37 21.22 -0.45
CA MET A 121 -11.29 20.34 0.27
C MET A 121 -12.71 20.92 0.27
N ASN A 122 -12.85 22.21 0.57
CA ASN A 122 -14.14 22.92 0.51
C ASN A 122 -14.74 22.88 -0.90
N GLY A 123 -13.94 23.18 -1.92
CA GLY A 123 -14.37 23.18 -3.32
C GLY A 123 -14.88 21.80 -3.76
N TYR A 124 -14.19 20.73 -3.40
CA TYR A 124 -14.64 19.37 -3.69
C TYR A 124 -15.92 19.01 -2.93
N LEU A 125 -15.92 19.16 -1.61
CA LEU A 125 -17.04 18.72 -0.76
C LEU A 125 -18.34 19.43 -1.12
N ARG A 126 -18.29 20.71 -1.50
CA ARG A 126 -19.46 21.47 -1.96
C ARG A 126 -20.04 20.98 -3.29
N ALA A 127 -19.20 20.38 -4.13
CA ALA A 127 -19.60 19.85 -5.44
C ALA A 127 -20.10 18.39 -5.36
N VAL A 128 -20.07 17.76 -4.19
CA VAL A 128 -20.55 16.38 -4.04
C VAL A 128 -22.07 16.35 -4.00
N GLU A 129 -22.67 15.54 -4.87
CA GLU A 129 -24.13 15.36 -4.93
C GLU A 129 -24.62 14.65 -3.65
N PRO A 130 -25.69 15.15 -2.98
CA PRO A 130 -26.17 14.56 -1.74
C PRO A 130 -26.59 13.09 -1.82
N SER A 131 -27.02 12.61 -2.99
CA SER A 131 -27.40 11.20 -3.21
C SER A 131 -26.19 10.27 -3.20
N SER A 132 -25.02 10.77 -3.60
CA SER A 132 -23.77 10.00 -3.60
C SER A 132 -23.24 9.73 -2.19
N LEU A 133 -23.54 10.63 -1.23
CA LEU A 133 -23.10 10.53 0.17
C LEU A 133 -23.76 9.36 0.94
N SER A 134 -24.92 8.87 0.50
CA SER A 134 -25.65 7.76 1.13
C SER A 134 -25.25 6.37 0.63
N THR A 135 -24.36 6.28 -0.36
CA THR A 135 -23.96 5.00 -0.96
C THR A 135 -22.94 4.26 -0.10
N ALA A 136 -22.95 2.93 -0.12
CA ALA A 136 -22.09 2.03 0.68
C ALA A 136 -20.55 2.19 0.46
N GLY A 137 -20.10 3.08 -0.43
CA GLY A 137 -18.68 3.39 -0.67
C GLY A 137 -18.35 4.88 -0.68
N ALA A 138 -19.29 5.75 -0.27
CA ALA A 138 -19.16 7.20 -0.40
C ALA A 138 -17.89 7.72 0.29
N LEU A 139 -17.65 7.28 1.53
CA LEU A 139 -16.51 7.72 2.31
C LEU A 139 -15.16 7.34 1.67
N MET A 140 -15.05 6.11 1.16
CA MET A 140 -13.85 5.64 0.49
C MET A 140 -13.56 6.44 -0.77
N GLN A 141 -14.60 6.75 -1.55
CA GLN A 141 -14.47 7.53 -2.77
C GLN A 141 -14.12 9.00 -2.47
N ILE A 142 -14.76 9.61 -1.47
CA ILE A 142 -14.44 10.97 -1.00
C ILE A 142 -12.98 11.05 -0.55
N ARG A 143 -12.53 10.10 0.26
CA ARG A 143 -11.13 10.05 0.72
C ARG A 143 -10.14 9.98 -0.43
N ALA A 144 -10.36 9.06 -1.39
CA ALA A 144 -9.48 8.93 -2.56
C ALA A 144 -9.45 10.21 -3.42
N GLN A 145 -10.61 10.87 -3.58
CA GLN A 145 -10.74 12.09 -4.36
C GLN A 145 -10.15 13.32 -3.65
N LEU A 146 -10.25 13.38 -2.33
CA LEU A 146 -9.59 14.40 -1.52
C LEU A 146 -8.08 14.22 -1.56
N LEU A 147 -7.58 13.01 -1.29
CA LEU A 147 -6.15 12.70 -1.31
C LEU A 147 -5.52 13.14 -2.65
N ARG A 148 -6.11 12.74 -3.78
CA ARG A 148 -5.64 13.15 -5.11
C ARG A 148 -5.57 14.67 -5.28
N ARG A 149 -6.58 15.39 -4.81
CA ARG A 149 -6.62 16.85 -4.97
C ARG A 149 -5.66 17.57 -4.04
N VAL A 150 -5.50 17.08 -2.82
CA VAL A 150 -4.52 17.59 -1.86
C VAL A 150 -3.11 17.36 -2.40
N ASP A 151 -2.82 16.17 -2.93
CA ASP A 151 -1.53 15.81 -3.51
C ASP A 151 -1.13 16.72 -4.68
N MET A 152 -2.08 17.09 -5.55
CA MET A 152 -1.85 18.07 -6.63
C MET A 152 -1.45 19.47 -6.13
N VAL A 153 -1.84 19.83 -4.91
CA VAL A 153 -1.55 21.16 -4.34
C VAL A 153 -0.26 21.17 -3.54
N VAL A 154 -0.06 20.14 -2.72
CA VAL A 154 1.10 20.04 -1.81
C VAL A 154 2.36 19.51 -2.51
N GLY A 155 2.18 18.83 -3.64
CA GLY A 155 3.24 18.14 -4.37
C GLY A 155 3.12 16.62 -4.19
N ALA A 156 3.34 15.90 -5.29
CA ALA A 156 3.13 14.46 -5.35
C ALA A 156 3.93 13.71 -4.28
N GLY A 157 3.24 12.83 -3.54
CA GLY A 157 3.85 11.94 -2.55
C GLY A 157 4.11 12.56 -1.18
N LYS A 158 3.78 13.85 -0.96
CA LYS A 158 3.97 14.49 0.36
C LYS A 158 2.90 14.11 1.37
N VAL A 159 1.71 13.72 0.91
CA VAL A 159 0.58 13.27 1.74
C VAL A 159 0.28 11.82 1.42
N ARG A 160 0.23 10.97 2.46
CA ARG A 160 0.02 9.52 2.31
C ARG A 160 -1.46 9.15 2.38
N ASP A 161 -2.19 9.76 3.32
CA ASP A 161 -3.64 9.53 3.46
C ASP A 161 -4.37 10.74 4.04
N VAL A 162 -5.69 10.76 3.83
CA VAL A 162 -6.65 11.67 4.45
C VAL A 162 -7.51 10.87 5.41
N LEU A 163 -7.21 10.99 6.71
CA LEU A 163 -7.89 10.28 7.77
C LEU A 163 -9.17 11.01 8.16
N VAL A 164 -10.33 10.46 7.82
CA VAL A 164 -11.63 11.10 8.12
C VAL A 164 -12.04 10.79 9.56
N MET A 165 -12.15 11.83 10.38
CA MET A 165 -12.50 11.75 11.80
C MET A 165 -13.99 11.99 12.03
N GLU A 166 -14.64 12.79 11.18
CA GLU A 166 -16.08 13.02 11.22
C GLU A 166 -16.63 13.18 9.80
N PHE A 167 -17.78 12.54 9.55
CA PHE A 167 -18.53 12.61 8.31
C PHE A 167 -20.02 12.54 8.65
N VAL A 168 -20.65 13.69 8.84
CA VAL A 168 -22.04 13.78 9.32
C VAL A 168 -22.85 14.70 8.42
N LEU A 169 -24.03 14.23 8.05
CA LEU A 169 -25.00 14.95 7.24
C LEU A 169 -26.14 15.42 8.13
N SER A 170 -26.34 16.74 8.20
CA SER A 170 -27.39 17.40 8.98
C SER A 170 -28.37 18.16 8.10
#